data_AF-A0A176YIY3-F1
#
_entry.id   AF-A0A176YIY3-F1
#
_cell.length_a   1.000
_cell.length_b   1.000
_cell.length_c   1.000
_cell.angle_alpha   90.00
_cell.angle_beta   90.00
_cell.angle_gamma   90.00
#
_symmetry.space_group_name_H-M   'P 1'
#
loop_
_entity.id
_entity.type
_entity.pdbx_description
1 polymer ?
#
loop_
_entity_poly.entity_id
_entity_poly.type
_entity_poly.pdbx_seq_one_letter_code
_entity_poly.pdbx_strand_id
1 'polypeptide(L)'
;MKAYQRKLDIRNGCVDLSHGSGGRAMSQLISGLIHEAFGNEWLARGNDQSAFDVGGGRMVMTTDAYVVSPLFFPGGNIGSLAVHGTVNDIAMAGARPLYLSASFIIEEGFPFADLKMIADARGCLHHHR
;
A
#
# COMPACT_ATOMS: atom_id res chain seq x y z
N MET A 1 -20.51 -14.95 9.14
CA MET A 1 -19.74 -15.71 10.15
C MET A 1 -18.46 -14.94 10.46
N LYS A 2 -18.31 -14.39 11.67
CA LYS A 2 -17.06 -13.71 12.06
C LYS A 2 -16.02 -14.77 12.37
N ALA A 3 -15.11 -15.03 11.44
CA ALA A 3 -13.94 -15.84 11.71
C ALA A 3 -13.16 -15.15 12.84
N TYR A 4 -12.86 -15.89 13.91
CA TYR A 4 -11.99 -15.44 14.99
C TYR A 4 -10.58 -15.27 14.40
N GLN A 5 -10.31 -14.09 13.82
CA GLN A 5 -9.01 -13.76 13.29
C GLN A 5 -8.09 -13.49 14.48
N ARG A 6 -7.11 -14.38 14.68
CA ARG A 6 -5.98 -14.10 15.56
C ARG A 6 -5.32 -12.82 15.04
N LYS A 7 -5.34 -11.76 15.84
CA LYS A 7 -4.81 -10.44 15.47
C LYS A 7 -3.31 -10.59 15.19
N LEU A 8 -2.81 -9.97 14.12
CA LEU A 8 -1.37 -9.93 13.83
C LEU A 8 -0.63 -9.30 15.00
N ASP A 9 0.45 -9.93 15.44
CA ASP A 9 1.39 -9.32 16.38
C ASP A 9 2.28 -8.35 15.61
N ILE A 10 1.77 -7.13 15.39
CA ILE A 10 2.49 -6.08 14.68
C ILE A 10 3.81 -5.71 15.37
N ARG A 11 3.93 -5.91 16.69
CA ARG A 11 5.09 -5.46 17.47
C ARG A 11 6.27 -6.42 17.34
N ASN A 12 6.02 -7.73 17.38
CA ASN A 12 7.09 -8.73 17.41
C ASN A 12 7.06 -9.71 16.24
N GLY A 13 6.03 -9.65 15.39
CA GLY A 13 5.90 -10.54 14.24
C GLY A 13 6.70 -10.07 13.03
N CYS A 14 6.98 -11.03 12.15
CA CYS A 14 7.63 -10.82 10.86
C CYS A 14 6.85 -11.52 9.74
N VAL A 15 7.06 -11.05 8.52
CA VAL A 15 6.58 -11.70 7.30
C VAL A 15 7.25 -13.05 7.16
N ASP A 16 6.47 -14.07 6.81
CA ASP A 16 6.96 -15.40 6.42
C ASP A 16 6.36 -15.79 5.08
N LEU A 17 6.83 -16.90 4.50
CA LEU A 17 6.33 -17.37 3.19
C LEU A 17 4.83 -17.68 3.18
N SER A 18 4.22 -18.00 4.33
CA SER A 18 2.77 -18.26 4.41
C SER A 18 1.95 -17.01 4.09
N HIS A 19 2.49 -15.82 4.35
CA HIS A 19 1.87 -14.54 4.03
C HIS A 19 1.85 -14.22 2.53
N GLY A 20 2.63 -14.94 1.70
CA GLY A 20 2.64 -14.80 0.23
C GLY A 20 1.85 -15.89 -0.52
N SER A 21 1.27 -16.86 0.20
CA SER A 21 0.69 -18.08 -0.39
C SER A 21 -0.79 -17.99 -0.79
N GLY A 22 -1.43 -16.82 -0.65
CA GLY A 22 -2.86 -16.65 -0.94
C GLY A 22 -3.82 -17.21 0.11
N GLY A 23 -3.29 -17.72 1.24
CA GLY A 23 -4.07 -18.33 2.31
C GLY A 23 -4.58 -17.37 3.40
N ARG A 24 -4.96 -17.95 4.54
CA ARG A 24 -5.45 -17.18 5.70
C ARG A 24 -4.45 -16.18 6.24
N ALA A 25 -3.16 -16.52 6.25
CA ALA A 25 -2.10 -15.62 6.74
C ALA A 25 -1.97 -14.37 5.86
N MET A 26 -2.02 -14.52 4.54
CA MET A 26 -2.05 -13.39 3.60
C MET A 26 -3.28 -12.51 3.82
N SER A 27 -4.47 -13.11 3.96
CA SER A 27 -5.71 -12.38 4.24
C SER A 27 -5.63 -11.61 5.57
N GLN A 28 -4.98 -12.18 6.59
CA GLN A 28 -4.71 -11.48 7.85
C GLN A 28 -3.77 -10.30 7.64
N LEU A 29 -2.66 -10.46 6.90
CA LEU A 29 -1.73 -9.36 6.61
C LEU A 29 -2.41 -8.21 5.88
N ILE A 30 -3.19 -8.55 4.85
CA ILE A 30 -3.97 -7.58 4.07
C ILE A 30 -4.96 -6.84 4.99
N SER A 31 -5.79 -7.57 5.73
CA SER A 31 -6.82 -6.95 6.58
C SER A 31 -6.26 -6.18 7.79
N GLY A 32 -5.17 -6.65 8.39
CA GLY A 32 -4.59 -6.08 9.60
C GLY A 32 -3.55 -4.98 9.39
N LEU A 33 -3.00 -4.83 8.18
CA LEU A 33 -1.97 -3.83 7.90
C LEU A 33 -2.33 -2.98 6.68
N ILE A 34 -2.61 -3.62 5.53
CA ILE A 34 -2.87 -2.91 4.27
C ILE A 34 -4.20 -2.15 4.33
N HIS A 35 -5.28 -2.78 4.81
CA HIS A 35 -6.57 -2.12 4.96
C HIS A 35 -6.57 -1.03 6.03
N GLU A 36 -5.78 -1.17 7.11
CA GLU A 36 -5.65 -0.11 8.10
C GLU A 36 -4.96 1.13 7.51
N ALA A 37 -3.95 0.94 6.65
CA ALA A 37 -3.20 2.03 6.04
C ALA A 37 -3.96 2.71 4.87
N PHE A 38 -4.55 1.90 3.98
CA PHE A 38 -5.11 2.36 2.68
C PHE A 38 -6.63 2.21 2.54
N GLY A 39 -7.33 1.86 3.63
CA GLY A 39 -8.75 1.53 3.62
C GLY A 39 -9.64 2.55 2.91
N ASN A 40 -10.34 2.09 1.87
CA ASN A 40 -11.36 2.84 1.14
C ASN A 40 -12.40 1.87 0.57
N GLU A 41 -13.46 2.40 -0.05
CA GLU A 41 -14.56 1.60 -0.59
C GLU A 41 -14.14 0.62 -1.69
N TRP A 42 -13.06 0.91 -2.42
CA TRP A 42 -12.55 0.03 -3.47
C TRP A 42 -11.78 -1.15 -2.89
N LEU A 43 -10.86 -0.90 -1.96
CA LEU A 43 -10.13 -1.96 -1.25
C LEU A 43 -11.08 -2.83 -0.43
N ALA A 44 -12.10 -2.25 0.20
CA ALA A 44 -13.08 -2.98 1.02
C ALA A 44 -13.84 -4.08 0.25
N ARG A 45 -13.89 -4.01 -1.09
CA ARG A 45 -14.54 -5.05 -1.91
C ARG A 45 -13.74 -6.35 -1.95
N GLY A 46 -12.42 -6.30 -1.75
CA GLY A 46 -11.58 -7.50 -1.67
C GLY A 46 -11.56 -8.36 -2.94
N ASN A 47 -11.82 -7.74 -4.10
CA ASN A 47 -11.73 -8.40 -5.40
C ASN A 47 -10.27 -8.39 -5.90
N ASP A 48 -9.98 -9.18 -6.93
CA ASP A 48 -8.67 -9.22 -7.59
C ASP A 48 -8.34 -7.91 -8.34
N GLN A 49 -9.32 -7.02 -8.46
CA GLN A 49 -9.25 -5.75 -9.16
C GLN A 49 -10.07 -4.67 -8.44
N SER A 50 -9.68 -3.41 -8.64
CA SER A 50 -10.52 -2.27 -8.34
C SER A 50 -11.32 -1.87 -9.58
N ALA A 51 -12.63 -1.68 -9.43
CA ALA A 51 -13.51 -1.23 -10.51
C ALA A 51 -14.30 0.01 -10.06
N PHE A 52 -14.20 1.08 -10.84
CA PHE A 52 -14.81 2.38 -10.57
C PHE A 52 -15.03 3.15 -11.87
N ASP A 53 -16.00 4.04 -11.85
CA ASP A 53 -16.31 4.88 -13.02
C ASP A 53 -15.24 5.97 -13.17
N VAL A 54 -14.82 6.20 -14.41
CA VAL A 54 -13.93 7.30 -14.78
C VAL A 54 -14.69 8.29 -15.64
N GLY A 55 -14.53 9.58 -15.34
CA GLY A 55 -15.05 10.64 -16.21
C GLY A 55 -14.39 10.57 -17.60
N GLY A 56 -15.11 10.99 -18.63
CA GLY A 56 -14.53 11.11 -19.97
C GLY A 56 -13.41 12.16 -20.00
N GLY A 57 -12.39 11.93 -20.83
CA GLY A 57 -11.26 12.86 -20.99
C GLY A 57 -9.92 12.15 -21.13
N ARG A 58 -8.84 12.91 -20.91
CA ARG A 58 -7.46 12.39 -20.94
C ARG A 58 -7.13 11.73 -19.60
N MET A 59 -6.75 10.46 -19.67
CA MET A 59 -6.16 9.73 -18.55
C MET A 59 -4.64 9.70 -18.67
N VAL A 60 -3.95 9.81 -17.54
CA VAL A 60 -2.50 9.64 -17.45
C VAL A 60 -2.23 8.51 -16.47
N MET A 61 -1.32 7.62 -16.86
CA MET A 61 -0.88 6.48 -16.08
C MET A 61 0.65 6.48 -16.06
N THR A 62 1.22 6.27 -14.88
CA THR A 62 2.63 5.98 -14.67
C THR A 62 2.74 4.81 -13.70
N THR A 63 3.88 4.13 -13.70
CA THR A 63 4.20 3.07 -12.74
C THR A 63 5.69 3.08 -12.51
N ASP A 64 6.09 2.93 -11.26
CA ASP A 64 7.49 2.92 -10.85
C ASP A 64 7.72 1.83 -9.80
N ALA A 65 8.93 1.30 -9.78
CA ALA A 65 9.40 0.39 -8.75
C ALA A 65 10.49 1.08 -7.92
N TYR A 66 10.37 1.02 -6.60
CA TYR A 66 11.28 1.68 -5.66
C TYR A 66 12.10 0.63 -4.92
N VAL A 67 13.43 0.76 -4.96
CA VAL A 67 14.40 -0.22 -4.40
C VAL A 67 15.52 0.47 -3.61
N VAL A 68 15.20 1.60 -2.95
CA VAL A 68 16.18 2.42 -2.22
C VAL A 68 16.76 1.71 -1.00
N SER A 69 18.03 2.00 -0.69
CA SER A 69 18.71 1.57 0.54
C SER A 69 19.44 2.75 1.18
N PRO A 70 19.29 3.01 2.49
CA PRO A 70 18.42 2.29 3.43
C PRO A 70 16.91 2.53 3.18
N LEU A 71 16.04 1.64 3.66
CA LEU A 71 14.58 1.79 3.52
C LEU A 71 14.03 3.00 4.29
N PHE A 72 14.71 3.38 5.37
CA PHE A 72 14.43 4.57 6.17
C PHE A 72 15.62 5.51 6.09
N PHE A 73 15.39 6.77 5.76
CA PHE A 73 16.43 7.77 5.53
C PHE A 73 16.02 9.13 6.10
N PRO A 74 16.97 10.06 6.31
CA PRO A 74 16.62 11.41 6.74
C PRO A 74 15.61 12.06 5.78
N GLY A 75 14.43 12.40 6.28
CA GLY A 75 13.35 13.00 5.50
C GLY A 75 12.28 12.04 4.99
N GLY A 76 12.39 10.73 5.20
CA GLY A 76 11.31 9.80 4.84
C GLY A 76 11.67 8.32 4.87
N ASN A 77 10.87 7.55 4.16
CA ASN A 77 11.10 6.13 3.92
C ASN A 77 10.68 5.74 2.50
N ILE A 78 10.96 4.50 2.11
CA ILE A 78 10.62 3.94 0.80
C ILE A 78 9.13 4.10 0.44
N GLY A 79 8.22 4.03 1.42
CA GLY A 79 6.77 4.21 1.21
C GLY A 79 6.43 5.65 0.82
N SER A 80 6.93 6.63 1.57
CA SER A 80 6.75 8.05 1.22
C SER A 80 7.39 8.39 -0.13
N LEU A 81 8.57 7.84 -0.44
CA LEU A 81 9.22 8.01 -1.73
C LEU A 81 8.37 7.42 -2.86
N ALA A 82 7.81 6.23 -2.66
CA ALA A 82 6.99 5.57 -3.65
C ALA A 82 5.74 6.39 -4.00
N VAL A 83 5.04 6.91 -2.98
CA VAL A 83 3.87 7.75 -3.21
C VAL A 83 4.27 9.07 -3.87
N HIS A 84 5.28 9.77 -3.35
CA HIS A 84 5.67 11.08 -3.88
C HIS A 84 6.22 11.01 -5.30
N GLY A 85 7.05 10.00 -5.61
CA GLY A 85 7.59 9.81 -6.96
C GLY A 85 6.48 9.60 -7.98
N THR A 86 5.59 8.64 -7.72
CA THR A 86 4.48 8.32 -8.64
C THR A 86 3.50 9.50 -8.79
N VAL A 87 3.24 10.23 -7.70
CA VAL A 87 2.40 11.44 -7.75
C VAL A 87 3.05 12.56 -8.56
N ASN A 88 4.35 12.77 -8.40
CA ASN A 88 5.10 13.79 -9.13
C ASN A 88 5.09 13.50 -10.64
N ASP A 89 5.26 12.25 -11.06
CA ASP A 89 5.18 11.89 -12.48
C ASP A 89 3.85 12.27 -13.12
N ILE A 90 2.74 11.96 -12.44
CA ILE A 90 1.40 12.34 -12.91
C ILE A 90 1.25 13.87 -12.97
N ALA A 91 1.73 14.57 -11.94
CA ALA A 91 1.68 16.03 -11.88
C ALA A 91 2.51 16.70 -12.99
N MET A 92 3.71 16.18 -13.26
CA MET A 92 4.60 16.64 -14.33
C MET A 92 4.01 16.43 -15.73
N ALA A 93 3.15 15.43 -15.90
CA ALA A 93 2.38 15.22 -17.14
C ALA A 93 1.18 16.17 -17.29
N GLY A 94 0.97 17.09 -16.33
CA GLY A 94 -0.13 18.04 -16.29
C GLY A 94 -1.47 17.43 -15.91
N ALA A 95 -1.47 16.28 -15.22
CA ALA A 95 -2.68 15.60 -14.78
C ALA A 95 -2.85 15.67 -13.26
N ARG A 96 -4.09 15.55 -12.80
CA ARG A 96 -4.41 15.43 -11.38
C ARG A 96 -4.32 13.95 -10.98
N PRO A 97 -3.50 13.58 -9.99
CA PRO A 97 -3.51 12.22 -9.42
C PRO A 97 -4.85 11.95 -8.77
N LEU A 98 -5.47 10.81 -9.13
CA LEU A 98 -6.77 10.39 -8.60
C LEU A 98 -6.67 9.09 -7.80
N TYR A 99 -5.91 8.12 -8.32
CA TYR A 99 -5.82 6.77 -7.79
C TYR A 99 -4.37 6.30 -7.84
N LEU A 100 -4.01 5.39 -6.93
CA LEU A 100 -2.71 4.72 -6.89
C LEU A 100 -2.94 3.23 -6.65
N SER A 101 -2.21 2.39 -7.37
CA SER A 101 -1.99 1.00 -7.00
C SER A 101 -0.67 0.89 -6.24
N ALA A 102 -0.59 -0.06 -5.32
CA ALA A 102 0.63 -0.34 -4.57
C ALA A 102 0.90 -1.84 -4.63
N SER A 103 2.15 -2.20 -4.95
CA SER A 103 2.65 -3.57 -4.94
C SER A 103 3.82 -3.67 -3.97
N PHE A 104 3.79 -4.68 -3.12
CA PHE A 104 4.83 -4.93 -2.12
C PHE A 104 5.48 -6.27 -2.42
N ILE A 105 6.80 -6.26 -2.63
CA ILE A 105 7.63 -7.47 -2.69
C ILE A 105 8.42 -7.49 -1.39
N ILE A 106 8.13 -8.47 -0.53
CA ILE A 106 8.62 -8.49 0.84
C ILE A 106 9.39 -9.79 1.09
N GLU A 107 10.57 -9.65 1.66
CA GLU A 107 11.42 -10.76 2.11
C GLU A 107 10.86 -11.43 3.37
N GLU A 108 11.06 -12.75 3.48
CA GLU A 108 10.80 -13.48 4.71
C GLU A 108 11.73 -13.00 5.84
N GLY A 109 11.16 -12.78 7.02
CA GLY A 109 11.84 -12.19 8.17
C GLY A 109 11.63 -10.67 8.30
N PHE A 110 10.99 -10.01 7.32
CA PHE A 110 10.75 -8.57 7.39
C PHE A 110 9.78 -8.19 8.53
N PRO A 111 10.15 -7.25 9.43
CA PRO A 111 9.31 -6.91 10.59
C PRO A 111 7.95 -6.29 10.20
N PHE A 112 6.87 -6.72 10.84
CA PHE A 112 5.55 -6.10 10.61
C PHE A 112 5.48 -4.65 11.07
N ALA A 113 6.23 -4.28 12.12
CA ALA A 113 6.29 -2.90 12.59
C ALA A 113 6.83 -1.96 11.52
N ASP A 114 7.91 -2.38 10.84
CA ASP A 114 8.55 -1.60 9.78
C ASP A 114 7.66 -1.56 8.54
N LEU A 115 7.06 -2.69 8.17
CA LEU A 115 6.09 -2.75 7.06
C LEU A 115 4.91 -1.82 7.30
N LYS A 116 4.41 -1.78 8.55
CA LYS A 116 3.34 -0.87 8.94
C LYS A 116 3.78 0.58 8.82
N MET A 117 4.98 0.94 9.29
CA MET A 117 5.51 2.29 9.15
C MET A 117 5.67 2.71 7.68
N ILE A 118 6.07 1.80 6.81
CA ILE A 118 6.18 2.04 5.36
C ILE A 118 4.79 2.22 4.74
N ALA A 119 3.81 1.36 5.08
CA ALA A 119 2.45 1.47 4.55
C ALA A 119 1.70 2.71 5.06
N ASP A 120 1.90 3.08 6.33
CA ASP A 120 1.30 4.26 6.95
C ASP A 120 1.97 5.57 6.47
N ALA A 121 3.11 5.49 5.77
CA ALA A 121 3.75 6.64 5.14
C ALA A 121 2.91 7.12 3.96
N ARG A 122 1.77 7.73 4.27
CA ARG A 122 0.90 8.36 3.29
C ARG A 122 1.70 9.49 2.65
N GLY A 123 1.83 9.48 1.33
CA GLY A 123 2.00 10.75 0.63
C GLY A 123 0.79 11.61 0.95
N CYS A 124 0.98 12.93 1.02
CA CYS A 124 0.04 13.95 1.52
C CYS A 124 -1.34 14.06 0.82
N LEU A 125 -1.90 13.00 0.24
CA LEU A 125 -3.14 12.99 -0.53
C LEU A 125 -4.43 12.86 0.30
N HIS A 126 -4.41 13.15 1.59
CA HIS A 126 -5.62 13.21 2.41
C HIS A 126 -5.89 14.58 3.03
N HIS A 127 -6.06 15.59 2.17
CA HIS A 127 -6.89 16.74 2.49
C HIS A 127 -7.42 17.36 1.20
N HIS A 128 -8.70 17.09 0.90
CA HIS A 128 -9.66 18.08 0.42
C HIS A 128 -11.02 17.37 0.27
N ARG A 129 -11.89 17.62 1.25
CA ARG A 129 -13.31 17.87 0.95
C ARG A 129 -13.41 19.14 0.11
#